data_AF-A0A1Z5J866-F1
#
_entry.id   AF-A0A1Z5J866-F1
#
_cell.length_a   1.000
_cell.length_b   1.000
_cell.length_c   1.000
_cell.angle_alpha   90.00
_cell.angle_beta   90.00
_cell.angle_gamma   90.00
#
_symmetry.space_group_name_H-M   'P 1'
#
loop_
_entity.id
_entity.type
_entity.pdbx_description
1 polymer ?
#
loop_
_entity_poly.entity_id
_entity_poly.type
_entity_poly.pdbx_seq_one_letter_code
_entity_poly.pdbx_strand_id
1 'polypeptide(L)'
;MSGLEDRCAQFHDAAIGSGKSKGAAKEIATLRKFLYRNQTQRFSDKASARLIDAIAIYAHHEDGEGLLDDALKMPFTVFSTKQKSKMLKWIEERKKQDSNGDYTTASKSKLISFSVIDVQDNKASLMNEETGESYEDVFLPEGGLGDAIQKAFAASDEALDVLATLVDERITIHDIKR
;
A
#
# COMPACT_ATOMS: atom_id res chain seq x y z
N MET A 1 -32.10 3.41 -23.36
CA MET A 1 -30.96 3.51 -22.44
C MET A 1 -29.90 2.54 -22.94
N SER A 2 -28.72 3.03 -23.32
CA SER A 2 -27.69 2.20 -23.96
C SER A 2 -27.10 1.23 -22.94
N GLY A 3 -27.09 -0.07 -23.25
CA GLY A 3 -26.52 -1.12 -22.37
C GLY A 3 -25.03 -0.91 -22.01
N LEU A 4 -24.35 0.01 -22.69
CA LEU A 4 -23.01 0.48 -22.35
C LEU A 4 -22.97 1.26 -21.01
N GLU A 5 -23.96 2.14 -20.78
CA GLU A 5 -24.01 2.99 -19.58
C GLU A 5 -24.39 2.18 -18.34
N ASP A 6 -25.24 1.17 -18.51
CA ASP A 6 -25.62 0.22 -17.47
C ASP A 6 -24.41 -0.63 -17.04
N ARG A 7 -23.61 -1.09 -18.01
CA ARG A 7 -22.33 -1.78 -17.73
C ARG A 7 -21.34 -0.89 -16.97
N CYS A 8 -21.23 0.39 -17.33
CA CYS A 8 -20.37 1.33 -16.60
C CYS A 8 -20.85 1.57 -15.17
N ALA A 9 -22.17 1.56 -14.93
CA ALA A 9 -22.74 1.63 -13.59
C ALA A 9 -22.43 0.37 -12.77
N GLN A 10 -22.55 -0.81 -13.38
CA GLN A 10 -22.20 -2.08 -12.72
C GLN A 10 -20.72 -2.12 -12.31
N PHE A 11 -19.79 -1.68 -13.15
CA PHE A 11 -18.37 -1.62 -12.78
C PHE A 11 -18.08 -0.65 -11.63
N HIS A 12 -18.81 0.46 -11.56
CA HIS A 12 -18.67 1.42 -10.47
C HIS A 12 -19.25 0.89 -9.16
N ASP A 13 -20.45 0.30 -9.18
CA ASP A 13 -21.08 -0.31 -8.01
C ASP A 13 -20.24 -1.48 -7.48
N ALA A 14 -19.73 -2.31 -8.39
CA ALA A 14 -18.81 -3.38 -8.07
C ALA A 14 -17.48 -2.86 -7.50
N ALA A 15 -16.92 -1.76 -8.02
CA ALA A 15 -15.71 -1.16 -7.46
C ALA A 15 -15.94 -0.68 -6.02
N ILE A 16 -17.09 -0.05 -5.74
CA ILE A 16 -17.44 0.42 -4.39
C ILE A 16 -17.63 -0.77 -3.43
N GLY A 17 -18.33 -1.82 -3.85
CA GLY A 17 -18.64 -2.98 -3.01
C GLY A 17 -17.49 -3.99 -2.86
N SER A 18 -16.64 -4.12 -3.88
CA SER A 18 -15.64 -5.19 -4.03
C SER A 18 -14.20 -4.66 -4.00
N GLY A 19 -13.99 -3.35 -3.90
CA GLY A 19 -12.67 -2.69 -3.93
C GLY A 19 -11.67 -3.12 -2.84
N LYS A 20 -12.06 -4.01 -1.92
CA LYS A 20 -11.21 -4.64 -0.89
C LYS A 20 -11.27 -6.17 -0.87
N SER A 21 -11.94 -6.81 -1.83
CA SER A 21 -12.22 -8.25 -1.83
C SER A 21 -11.34 -9.00 -2.83
N LYS A 22 -11.05 -10.28 -2.55
CA LYS A 22 -10.30 -11.22 -3.41
C LYS A 22 -10.89 -11.40 -4.83
N GLY A 23 -12.06 -10.80 -5.12
CA GLY A 23 -12.68 -10.75 -6.44
C GLY A 23 -12.21 -9.61 -7.34
N ALA A 24 -11.57 -8.57 -6.79
CA ALA A 24 -11.19 -7.35 -7.52
C ALA A 24 -10.31 -7.63 -8.74
N ALA A 25 -9.36 -8.57 -8.67
CA ALA A 25 -8.51 -8.96 -9.80
C ALA A 25 -9.32 -9.42 -11.04
N LYS A 26 -10.39 -10.20 -10.84
CA LYS A 26 -11.26 -10.66 -11.94
C LYS A 26 -12.07 -9.51 -12.53
N GLU A 27 -12.50 -8.58 -11.69
CA GLU A 27 -13.25 -7.41 -12.10
C GLU A 27 -12.37 -6.43 -12.87
N ILE A 28 -11.14 -6.20 -12.41
CA ILE A 28 -10.11 -5.41 -13.09
C ILE A 28 -9.80 -6.01 -14.48
N ALA A 29 -9.63 -7.34 -14.56
CA ALA A 29 -9.40 -8.02 -15.84
C ALA A 29 -10.61 -7.87 -16.80
N THR A 30 -11.83 -7.90 -16.25
CA THR A 30 -13.06 -7.72 -17.03
C THR A 30 -13.24 -6.28 -17.49
N LEU A 31 -12.95 -5.32 -16.61
CA LEU A 31 -12.93 -3.88 -16.90
C LEU A 31 -11.90 -3.55 -17.98
N ARG A 32 -10.69 -4.13 -17.90
CA ARG A 32 -9.64 -3.96 -18.92
C ARG A 32 -10.08 -4.49 -20.29
N LYS A 33 -10.66 -5.69 -20.35
CA LYS A 33 -11.23 -6.25 -21.59
C LYS A 33 -12.37 -5.39 -22.13
N PHE A 34 -13.22 -4.87 -21.25
CA PHE A 34 -14.33 -3.98 -21.63
C PHE A 34 -13.81 -2.67 -22.20
N LEU A 35 -12.83 -2.04 -21.54
CA LEU A 35 -12.16 -0.84 -22.04
C LEU A 35 -11.56 -1.12 -23.42
N TYR A 36 -10.71 -2.14 -23.55
CA TYR A 36 -10.07 -2.51 -24.82
C TYR A 36 -11.08 -2.74 -25.96
N ARG A 37 -12.16 -3.48 -25.70
CA ARG A 37 -13.19 -3.77 -26.71
C ARG A 37 -14.01 -2.56 -27.13
N ASN A 38 -14.08 -1.54 -26.29
CA ASN A 38 -14.88 -0.33 -26.52
C ASN A 38 -14.01 0.92 -26.75
N GLN A 39 -12.74 0.76 -27.13
CA GLN A 39 -11.82 1.87 -27.43
C GLN A 39 -12.29 2.79 -28.55
N THR A 40 -13.07 2.28 -29.50
CA THR A 40 -13.61 3.04 -30.63
C THR A 40 -14.98 3.67 -30.32
N GLN A 41 -15.59 3.34 -29.18
CA GLN A 41 -16.89 3.86 -28.76
C GLN A 41 -16.71 5.18 -28.00
N ARG A 42 -17.54 6.16 -28.32
CA ARG A 42 -17.60 7.42 -27.57
C ARG A 42 -18.54 7.24 -26.39
N PHE A 43 -17.99 7.24 -25.17
CA PHE A 43 -18.78 7.13 -23.95
C PHE A 43 -19.51 8.45 -23.65
N SER A 44 -20.67 8.36 -23.02
CA SER A 44 -21.32 9.54 -22.45
C SER A 44 -20.48 10.09 -21.29
N ASP A 45 -20.55 11.39 -21.02
CA ASP A 45 -19.79 12.03 -19.94
C ASP A 45 -20.05 11.32 -18.60
N LYS A 46 -21.32 10.97 -18.33
CA LYS A 46 -21.75 10.21 -17.15
C LYS A 46 -21.15 8.80 -17.07
N ALA A 47 -21.08 8.07 -18.19
CA ALA A 47 -20.48 6.74 -18.23
C ALA A 47 -18.96 6.81 -18.06
N SER A 48 -18.31 7.78 -18.69
CA SER A 48 -16.87 8.02 -18.57
C SER A 48 -16.48 8.38 -17.13
N ALA A 49 -17.27 9.22 -16.44
CA ALA A 49 -17.04 9.57 -15.05
C ALA A 49 -17.13 8.36 -14.12
N ARG A 50 -18.11 7.48 -14.31
CA ARG A 50 -18.26 6.22 -13.55
C ARG A 50 -17.11 5.25 -13.78
N LEU A 51 -16.66 5.11 -15.03
CA LEU A 51 -15.50 4.29 -15.35
C LEU A 51 -14.23 4.82 -14.68
N ILE A 52 -14.02 6.14 -14.69
CA ILE A 52 -12.86 6.74 -14.05
C ILE A 52 -12.88 6.54 -12.55
N ASP A 53 -14.05 6.67 -11.94
CA ASP A 53 -14.22 6.45 -10.50
C ASP A 53 -13.94 4.98 -10.13
N ALA A 54 -14.48 4.03 -10.91
CA ALA A 54 -14.16 2.61 -10.76
C ALA A 54 -12.65 2.34 -10.94
N ILE A 55 -12.02 2.93 -11.96
CA ILE A 55 -10.57 2.81 -12.19
C ILE A 55 -9.80 3.44 -11.04
N ALA A 56 -10.26 4.54 -10.43
CA ALA A 56 -9.61 5.14 -9.27
C ALA A 56 -9.64 4.19 -8.07
N ILE A 57 -10.79 3.60 -7.78
CA ILE A 57 -10.96 2.65 -6.68
C ILE A 57 -10.09 1.41 -6.90
N TYR A 58 -10.15 0.82 -8.10
CA TYR A 58 -9.33 -0.35 -8.42
C TYR A 58 -7.86 -0.02 -8.59
N ALA A 59 -7.50 1.21 -8.98
CA ALA A 59 -6.12 1.64 -9.03
C ALA A 59 -5.50 1.46 -7.65
N HIS A 60 -6.17 1.90 -6.58
CA HIS A 60 -5.73 1.70 -5.19
C HIS A 60 -5.57 0.23 -4.74
N HIS A 61 -6.00 -0.74 -5.55
CA HIS A 61 -5.81 -2.17 -5.31
C HIS A 61 -4.47 -2.67 -5.87
N GLU A 62 -3.90 -3.69 -5.23
CA GLU A 62 -2.63 -4.35 -5.60
C GLU A 62 -2.61 -4.88 -7.06
N ASP A 63 -3.68 -5.53 -7.52
CA ASP A 63 -3.84 -5.94 -8.93
C ASP A 63 -4.13 -4.81 -9.93
N GLY A 64 -4.31 -3.57 -9.44
CA GLY A 64 -4.73 -2.40 -10.24
C GLY A 64 -3.59 -1.63 -10.89
N GLU A 65 -2.33 -1.98 -10.59
CA GLU A 65 -1.13 -1.20 -10.95
C GLU A 65 -1.00 -0.93 -12.46
N GLY A 66 -1.43 -1.87 -13.31
CA GLY A 66 -1.45 -1.72 -14.76
C GLY A 66 -2.70 -1.06 -15.35
N LEU A 67 -3.79 -0.94 -14.58
CA LEU A 67 -5.08 -0.45 -15.09
C LEU A 67 -5.03 1.05 -15.43
N LEU A 68 -4.29 1.83 -14.65
CA LEU A 68 -4.06 3.26 -14.91
C LEU A 68 -3.28 3.50 -16.20
N ASP A 69 -2.23 2.70 -16.45
CA ASP A 69 -1.43 2.78 -17.67
C ASP A 69 -2.25 2.35 -18.90
N ASP A 70 -3.01 1.25 -18.79
CA ASP A 70 -3.97 0.81 -19.81
C ASP A 70 -5.03 1.89 -20.09
N ALA A 71 -5.56 2.55 -19.06
CA ALA A 71 -6.53 3.63 -19.19
C ALA A 71 -5.95 4.88 -19.86
N LEU A 72 -4.67 5.20 -19.59
CA LEU A 72 -3.99 6.35 -20.21
C LEU A 72 -3.74 6.14 -21.70
N LYS A 73 -3.44 4.90 -22.09
CA LYS A 73 -3.26 4.43 -23.48
C LYS A 73 -4.56 4.46 -24.30
N MET A 74 -5.72 4.56 -23.65
CA MET A 74 -7.00 4.65 -24.35
C MET A 74 -7.08 5.90 -25.22
N PRO A 75 -7.70 5.84 -26.42
CA PRO A 75 -7.86 7.00 -27.28
C PRO A 75 -8.73 8.09 -26.62
N PHE A 76 -8.52 9.35 -27.02
CA PHE A 76 -9.24 10.52 -26.49
C PHE A 76 -10.75 10.51 -26.78
N THR A 77 -11.20 9.57 -27.60
CA THR A 77 -12.62 9.28 -27.85
C THR A 77 -13.31 8.67 -26.63
N VAL A 78 -12.55 8.04 -25.71
CA VAL A 78 -13.05 7.38 -24.50
C VAL A 78 -12.82 8.23 -23.26
N PHE A 79 -11.61 8.78 -23.09
CA PHE A 79 -11.27 9.65 -21.97
C PHE A 79 -10.81 11.02 -22.44
N SER A 80 -11.46 12.06 -21.92
CA SER A 80 -11.12 13.45 -22.20
C SER A 80 -9.75 13.81 -21.64
N THR A 81 -9.11 14.84 -22.21
CA THR A 81 -7.82 15.35 -21.74
C THR A 81 -7.83 15.67 -20.24
N LYS A 82 -8.94 16.22 -19.70
CA LYS A 82 -9.09 16.50 -18.26
C LYS A 82 -9.03 15.23 -17.40
N GLN A 83 -9.62 14.15 -17.90
CA GLN A 83 -9.69 12.87 -17.20
C GLN A 83 -8.34 12.17 -17.21
N LYS A 84 -7.63 12.21 -18.35
CA LYS A 84 -6.27 11.71 -18.46
C LYS A 84 -5.27 12.50 -17.61
N SER A 85 -5.40 13.83 -17.54
CA SER A 85 -4.58 14.66 -16.62
C SER A 85 -4.83 14.30 -15.16
N LYS A 86 -6.07 13.96 -14.79
CA LYS A 86 -6.40 13.48 -13.43
C LYS A 86 -5.76 12.11 -13.15
N MET A 87 -5.78 11.20 -14.12
CA MET A 87 -5.12 9.89 -14.02
C MET A 87 -3.59 9.99 -13.97
N LEU A 88 -2.99 10.89 -14.76
CA LEU A 88 -1.56 11.22 -14.67
C LEU A 88 -1.20 11.72 -13.28
N LYS A 89 -2.02 12.63 -12.72
CA LYS A 89 -1.84 13.10 -11.35
C LYS A 89 -1.92 11.95 -10.33
N TRP A 90 -2.84 11.00 -10.50
CA TRP A 90 -2.90 9.81 -9.64
C TRP A 90 -1.68 8.89 -9.80
N ILE A 91 -1.15 8.73 -11.01
CA ILE A 91 0.10 7.99 -11.26
C ILE A 91 1.29 8.73 -10.64
N GLU A 92 1.35 10.06 -10.73
CA GLU A 92 2.40 10.87 -10.11
C GLU A 92 2.30 10.89 -8.59
N GLU A 93 1.09 10.93 -8.03
CA GLU A 93 0.82 10.84 -6.60
C GLU A 93 1.17 9.44 -6.08
N ARG A 94 0.88 8.39 -6.86
CA ARG A 94 1.40 7.04 -6.61
C ARG A 94 2.90 6.96 -6.74
N LYS A 95 3.51 7.55 -7.77
CA LYS A 95 4.97 7.59 -7.94
C LYS A 95 5.66 8.40 -6.86
N LYS A 96 5.00 9.41 -6.28
CA LYS A 96 5.49 10.14 -5.11
C LYS A 96 5.32 9.33 -3.83
N GLN A 97 4.25 8.54 -3.73
CA GLN A 97 4.17 7.50 -2.70
C GLN A 97 5.25 6.43 -2.90
N ASP A 98 5.60 6.06 -4.13
CA ASP A 98 6.62 5.04 -4.46
C ASP A 98 8.06 5.58 -4.31
N SER A 99 8.31 6.83 -4.70
CA SER A 99 9.60 7.49 -4.52
C SER A 99 9.84 7.92 -3.07
N ASN A 100 8.80 7.83 -2.24
CA ASN A 100 8.84 7.93 -0.78
C ASN A 100 8.40 6.60 -0.10
N GLY A 101 8.39 5.50 -0.83
CA GLY A 101 7.73 4.27 -0.38
C GLY A 101 7.99 3.11 -1.32
N ASP A 102 9.07 2.39 -1.01
CA ASP A 102 9.19 0.97 -1.27
C ASP A 102 7.86 0.26 -0.93
N TYR A 103 7.08 -0.10 -1.94
CA TYR A 103 5.87 -0.90 -1.78
C TYR A 103 5.91 -2.11 -2.70
N THR A 104 6.44 -3.20 -2.15
CA THR A 104 5.80 -4.50 -2.40
C THR A 104 4.51 -4.54 -1.58
N THR A 105 3.38 -4.83 -2.22
CA THR A 105 2.15 -5.21 -1.52
C THR A 105 2.40 -6.51 -0.75
N ALA A 106 2.82 -6.35 0.49
CA ALA A 106 2.11 -6.83 1.66
C ALA A 106 2.29 -5.70 2.69
N SER A 107 1.56 -5.71 3.79
CA SER A 107 2.01 -4.98 4.98
C SER A 107 3.37 -5.56 5.40
N LYS A 108 4.47 -5.17 4.75
CA LYS A 108 5.83 -5.49 5.15
C LYS A 108 6.28 -4.32 6.01
N SER A 109 5.76 -4.33 7.22
CA SER A 109 6.62 -4.08 8.37
C SER A 109 7.91 -4.88 8.16
N LYS A 110 8.94 -4.25 7.61
CA LYS A 110 10.23 -4.90 7.41
C LYS A 110 10.73 -5.22 8.83
N LEU A 111 10.64 -6.50 9.19
CA LEU A 111 11.21 -7.03 10.42
C LEU A 111 12.72 -6.88 10.28
N ILE A 112 13.25 -5.86 10.93
CA ILE A 112 14.67 -5.59 11.00
C ILE A 112 15.14 -6.20 12.32
N SER A 113 16.28 -6.89 12.28
CA SER A 113 16.94 -7.34 13.49
C SER A 113 17.71 -6.16 14.07
N PHE A 114 17.38 -5.78 15.29
CA PHE A 114 18.10 -4.78 16.04
C PHE A 114 18.73 -5.44 17.26
N SER A 115 19.92 -5.02 17.62
CA SER A 115 20.57 -5.41 18.87
C SER A 115 20.24 -4.38 19.95
N VAL A 116 19.64 -4.82 21.05
CA VAL A 116 19.38 -3.96 22.22
C VAL A 116 20.71 -3.76 22.96
N ILE A 117 21.19 -2.52 22.99
CA ILE A 117 22.45 -2.16 23.64
C ILE A 117 22.19 -1.69 25.08
N ASP A 118 21.08 -0.99 25.31
CA ASP A 118 20.76 -0.43 26.62
C ASP A 118 19.25 -0.41 26.85
N VAL A 119 18.83 -0.58 28.10
CA VAL A 119 17.43 -0.49 28.50
C VAL A 119 17.33 0.38 29.75
N GLN A 120 16.65 1.51 29.63
CA GLN A 120 16.40 2.45 30.72
C GLN A 120 14.91 2.63 30.93
N ASP A 121 14.44 2.25 32.12
CA ASP A 121 13.04 2.39 32.53
C ASP A 121 12.08 1.68 31.56
N ASN A 122 11.46 2.42 30.63
CA ASN A 122 10.55 1.92 29.59
C ASN A 122 11.02 2.21 28.15
N LYS A 123 12.29 2.57 27.99
CA LYS A 123 12.92 2.87 26.71
C LYS A 123 14.15 2.00 26.50
N ALA A 124 14.40 1.63 25.26
CA ALA A 124 15.55 0.86 24.84
C ALA A 124 16.34 1.61 23.78
N SER A 125 17.65 1.42 23.81
CA SER A 125 18.56 1.83 22.75
C SER A 125 18.84 0.62 21.87
N LEU A 126 18.47 0.74 20.60
CA LEU A 126 18.56 -0.30 19.59
C LEU A 126 19.66 0.07 18.59
N MET A 127 20.47 -0.87 18.16
CA MET A 127 21.43 -0.68 17.08
C MET A 127 21.15 -1.65 15.95
N ASN A 128 21.09 -1.12 14.74
CA ASN A 128 21.03 -1.92 13.54
C ASN A 128 22.44 -2.36 13.16
N GLU A 129 22.74 -3.65 13.26
CA GLU A 129 24.06 -4.18 12.89
C GLU A 129 24.33 -4.14 11.38
N GLU A 130 23.28 -4.15 10.55
CA GLU A 130 23.43 -4.10 9.10
C GLU A 130 23.76 -2.69 8.61
N THR A 131 23.16 -1.66 9.21
CA THR A 131 23.37 -0.26 8.80
C THR A 131 24.36 0.50 9.68
N GLY A 132 24.62 0.01 10.90
CA GLY A 132 25.41 0.70 11.92
C GLY A 132 24.66 1.86 12.59
N GLU A 133 23.36 2.02 12.33
CA GLU A 133 22.54 3.09 12.90
C GLU A 133 22.05 2.74 14.30
N SER A 134 22.24 3.66 15.24
CA SER A 134 21.75 3.58 16.61
C SER A 134 20.49 4.42 16.80
N TYR A 135 19.49 3.84 17.43
CA TYR A 135 18.21 4.44 17.76
C TYR A 135 18.05 4.46 19.27
N GLU A 136 18.15 5.65 19.84
CA GLU A 136 17.94 5.89 21.27
C GLU A 136 16.46 6.20 21.53
N ASP A 137 16.02 6.07 22.79
CA ASP A 137 14.65 6.40 23.22
C ASP A 137 13.51 5.55 22.59
N VAL A 138 13.78 4.32 22.15
CA VAL A 138 12.74 3.44 21.58
C VAL A 138 11.82 2.91 22.67
N PHE A 139 10.52 3.20 22.58
CA PHE A 139 9.56 2.70 23.55
C PHE A 139 9.40 1.19 23.47
N LEU A 140 9.56 0.53 24.61
CA LEU A 140 9.27 -0.89 24.74
C LEU A 140 7.77 -1.14 24.55
N PRO A 141 7.38 -2.26 23.92
CA PRO A 141 5.98 -2.63 23.78
C PRO A 141 5.37 -2.90 25.15
N GLU A 142 4.23 -2.26 25.44
CA GLU A 142 3.51 -2.45 26.71
C GLU A 142 3.01 -3.90 26.83
N GLY A 143 3.31 -4.54 27.96
CA GLY A 143 2.88 -5.90 28.27
C GLY A 143 4.04 -6.84 28.62
N GLY A 144 3.78 -8.15 28.54
CA GLY A 144 4.76 -9.18 28.91
C GLY A 144 6.01 -9.21 28.03
N LEU A 145 5.97 -8.62 26.83
CA LEU A 145 7.12 -8.55 25.93
C LEU A 145 8.15 -7.50 26.38
N GLY A 146 7.71 -6.31 26.80
CA GLY A 146 8.60 -5.29 27.37
C GLY A 146 9.28 -5.76 28.65
N ASP A 147 8.52 -6.38 29.56
CA ASP A 147 9.06 -6.99 30.79
C ASP A 147 10.05 -8.13 30.48
N ALA A 148 9.75 -8.95 29.46
CA ALA A 148 10.65 -10.01 29.01
C ALA A 148 11.95 -9.46 28.41
N ILE A 149 11.91 -8.37 27.63
CA ILE A 149 13.11 -7.71 27.08
C ILE A 149 13.95 -7.15 28.23
N GLN A 150 13.33 -6.42 29.16
CA GLN A 150 14.03 -5.84 30.30
C GLN A 150 14.65 -6.93 31.19
N LYS A 151 13.93 -8.03 31.42
CA LYS A 151 14.43 -9.17 32.20
C LYS A 151 15.49 -9.98 31.46
N ALA A 152 15.38 -10.15 30.14
CA ALA A 152 16.36 -10.84 29.32
C ALA A 152 17.66 -10.05 29.25
N PHE A 153 17.58 -8.72 29.10
CA PHE A 153 18.73 -7.82 29.15
C PHE A 153 19.35 -7.77 30.57
N ALA A 154 18.54 -7.74 31.63
CA ALA A 154 19.08 -7.80 33.00
C ALA A 154 19.69 -9.17 33.36
N ALA A 155 19.30 -10.24 32.67
CA ALA A 155 19.78 -11.60 32.91
C ALA A 155 20.98 -11.99 32.01
N SER A 156 21.16 -11.31 30.89
CA SER A 156 22.22 -11.57 29.91
C SER A 156 23.13 -10.35 29.83
N ASP A 157 24.43 -10.50 30.07
CA ASP A 157 25.43 -9.43 29.96
C ASP A 157 25.73 -9.05 28.49
N GLU A 158 25.02 -9.67 27.54
CA GLU A 158 25.21 -9.55 26.10
C GLU A 158 24.04 -8.82 25.45
N ALA A 159 24.33 -8.12 24.35
CA ALA A 159 23.33 -7.40 23.57
C ALA A 159 22.23 -8.35 23.07
N LEU A 160 20.97 -7.96 23.25
CA LEU A 160 19.82 -8.83 22.96
C LEU A 160 19.31 -8.57 21.55
N ASP A 161 19.31 -9.59 20.70
CA ASP A 161 18.72 -9.45 19.36
C ASP A 161 17.19 -9.42 19.45
N VAL A 162 16.59 -8.36 18.95
CA VAL A 162 15.15 -8.16 18.88
C VAL A 162 14.70 -7.92 17.44
N LEU A 163 13.53 -8.45 17.13
CA LEU A 163 12.87 -8.22 15.85
C LEU A 163 11.95 -7.02 16.00
N ALA A 164 12.29 -5.93 15.30
CA ALA A 164 11.50 -4.71 15.35
C ALA A 164 11.17 -4.19 13.95
N THR A 165 10.08 -3.43 13.86
CA THR A 165 9.65 -2.76 12.65
C THR A 165 9.90 -1.28 12.77
N LEU A 166 10.58 -0.69 11.79
CA LEU A 166 10.71 0.75 11.63
C LEU A 166 9.63 1.27 10.66
N VAL A 167 8.76 2.18 11.12
CA VAL A 167 7.76 2.85 10.28
C VAL A 167 7.88 4.36 10.45
N ASP A 168 8.26 5.05 9.36
CA ASP A 168 8.40 6.51 9.20
C ASP A 168 9.46 7.16 10.11
N GLU A 169 9.47 6.84 11.41
CA GLU A 169 10.46 7.20 12.46
C GLU A 169 10.22 6.44 13.78
N ARG A 170 9.27 5.49 13.80
CA ARG A 170 8.83 4.79 15.01
C ARG A 170 9.23 3.32 14.95
N ILE A 171 10.05 2.89 15.90
CA ILE A 171 10.42 1.48 16.04
C ILE A 171 9.43 0.78 16.96
N THR A 172 8.91 -0.36 16.50
CA THR A 172 8.02 -1.23 17.27
C THR A 172 8.65 -2.62 17.36
N ILE A 173 9.02 -3.03 18.57
CA ILE A 173 9.58 -4.36 18.81
C ILE A 173 8.43 -5.38 18.85
N HIS A 174 8.58 -6.46 18.07
CA HIS A 174 7.57 -7.50 17.92
C HIS A 174 7.94 -8.80 18.63
N ASP A 175 9.23 -9.16 18.65
CA ASP A 175 9.68 -10.43 19.22
C ASP A 175 11.15 -10.37 19.64
N ILE A 176 11.55 -11.26 20.54
CA ILE A 176 12.94 -11.42 20.97
C ILE A 176 13.53 -12.60 20.21
N LYS A 177 14.61 -12.38 19.47
CA LYS A 177 15.33 -13.43 18.77
C LYS A 177 16.27 -14.10 19.78
N ARG A 178 15.81 -15.21 20.35
CA ARG A 178 16.54 -15.98 21.36
C ARG A 178 17.53 -16.97 20.75
#